data_AF-A0A2S9FI32-F1
#
_entry.id   AF-A0A2S9FI32-F1
#
_cell.length_a   1.000
_cell.length_b   1.000
_cell.length_c   1.000
_cell.angle_alpha   90.00
_cell.angle_beta   90.00
_cell.angle_gamma   90.00
#
_symmetry.space_group_name_H-M   'P 1'
#
loop_
_entity.id
_entity.type
_entity.pdbx_description
1 polymer ?
#
loop_
_entity_poly.entity_id
_entity_poly.type
_entity_poly.pdbx_seq_one_letter_code
_entity_poly.pdbx_strand_id
1 'polypeptide(L)' 'SRPERPPIDYQDPILHDVLSGTSVRELREVKEDLARAKSRYDDAVCTARKLGLSWGRIGSVLGVSRQQLHRRYHREVD' A
#
# COMPACT_ATOMS: atom_id res chain seq x y z
N SER A 1 43.06 0.55 -40.73
CA SER A 1 42.75 0.73 -39.30
C SER A 1 41.35 0.25 -39.01
N ARG A 2 41.14 -0.50 -37.92
CA ARG A 2 39.80 -0.90 -37.47
C ARG A 2 39.08 0.35 -36.96
N PRO A 3 37.84 0.65 -37.39
CA PRO A 3 37.14 1.82 -36.86
C PRO A 3 36.95 1.64 -35.36
N GLU A 4 37.30 2.69 -34.61
CA GLU A 4 37.09 2.75 -33.18
C GLU A 4 35.59 2.67 -32.90
N ARG A 5 35.18 1.67 -32.12
CA ARG A 5 33.76 1.50 -31.78
C ARG A 5 33.39 2.68 -30.87
N PRO A 6 32.32 3.44 -31.17
CA PRO A 6 31.93 4.56 -30.33
C PRO A 6 31.68 4.06 -28.89
N PRO A 7 32.05 4.86 -27.87
CA PRO A 7 31.78 4.51 -26.49
C PRO A 7 30.26 4.32 -26.31
N ILE A 8 29.90 3.18 -25.71
CA ILE A 8 28.50 2.86 -25.41
C ILE A 8 28.10 3.72 -24.21
N ASP A 9 27.57 4.91 -24.47
CA ASP A 9 26.96 5.78 -23.46
C ASP A 9 25.47 5.44 -23.30
N TYR A 10 25.20 4.18 -22.96
CA TYR A 10 23.86 3.76 -22.55
C TYR A 10 23.91 3.63 -21.02
N GLN A 11 23.55 4.70 -20.31
CA GLN A 11 22.91 4.51 -19.01
C GLN A 11 21.60 3.79 -19.26
N ASP A 12 21.64 2.47 -19.40
CA ASP A 12 20.47 1.64 -19.48
C ASP A 12 19.86 1.60 -18.08
N PRO A 13 18.73 2.30 -17.84
CA PRO A 13 18.13 2.39 -16.52
C PRO A 13 17.63 1.02 -16.05
N ILE A 14 17.32 0.10 -16.97
CA ILE A 14 16.92 -1.27 -16.66
C ILE A 14 18.13 -2.04 -16.14
N LEU A 15 19.27 -1.99 -16.82
CA LEU A 15 20.49 -2.65 -16.34
C LEU A 15 20.96 -2.07 -15.01
N HIS A 16 20.91 -0.74 -14.85
CA HIS A 16 21.24 -0.09 -13.58
C HIS A 16 20.30 -0.55 -12.45
N ASP A 17 18.99 -0.65 -12.70
CA ASP A 17 18.03 -1.12 -11.71
C ASP A 17 18.18 -2.62 -11.42
N VAL A 18 18.46 -3.46 -12.43
CA VAL A 18 18.72 -4.90 -12.22
C VAL A 18 19.96 -5.11 -11.34
N LEU A 19 21.02 -4.33 -11.55
CA LEU A 19 22.25 -4.42 -10.77
C LEU A 19 22.09 -3.79 -9.37
N SER A 20 21.42 -2.65 -9.27
CA SER A 20 21.24 -1.96 -8.00
C SER A 20 20.14 -2.59 -7.14
N GLY A 21 19.09 -3.15 -7.74
CA GLY A 21 17.90 -3.69 -7.10
C GLY A 21 16.97 -2.64 -6.51
N THR A 22 17.04 -1.39 -6.96
CA THR A 22 16.36 -0.24 -6.34
C THR A 22 14.84 -0.38 -6.40
N SER A 23 14.27 -0.70 -7.57
CA SER A 23 12.83 -0.87 -7.76
C SER A 23 12.24 -1.96 -6.88
N VAL A 24 12.96 -3.07 -6.69
CA VAL A 24 12.50 -4.19 -5.87
C VAL A 24 12.48 -3.82 -4.39
N ARG A 25 13.44 -3.03 -3.92
CA ARG A 25 13.44 -2.52 -2.53
C ARG A 25 12.28 -1.54 -2.32
N GLU A 26 12.10 -0.59 -3.23
CA GLU A 26 10.97 0.35 -3.22
C GLU A 26 9.63 -0.39 -3.16
N LEU A 27 9.44 -1.41 -4.01
CA LEU A 27 8.20 -2.21 -3.99
C LEU A 27 7.99 -2.95 -2.67
N ARG A 28 9.06 -3.42 -2.01
CA ARG A 28 8.95 -4.04 -0.69
C ARG A 28 8.55 -3.02 0.36
N GLU A 29 9.17 -1.84 0.35
CA GLU A 29 8.84 -0.74 1.27
C GLU A 29 7.39 -0.30 1.11
N VAL A 30 6.94 -0.02 -0.12
CA VAL A 30 5.55 0.34 -0.42
C VAL A 30 4.58 -0.77 -0.02
N LYS A 31 4.94 -2.05 -0.22
CA LYS A 31 4.12 -3.17 0.23
C LYS A 31 3.97 -3.19 1.74
N GLU A 32 5.04 -2.94 2.48
CA GLU A 32 5.01 -2.88 3.94
C GLU A 32 4.21 -1.67 4.43
N ASP A 33 4.37 -0.51 3.81
CA ASP A 33 3.54 0.67 4.10
C ASP A 33 2.06 0.42 3.86
N LEU A 34 1.72 -0.22 2.74
CA LEU A 34 0.36 -0.60 2.45
C LEU A 34 -0.20 -1.56 3.50
N ALA A 35 0.60 -2.52 3.98
CA ALA A 35 0.20 -3.43 5.05
C ALA A 35 -0.03 -2.69 6.37
N ARG A 36 0.87 -1.78 6.75
CA ARG A 36 0.76 -0.93 7.94
C ARG A 36 -0.50 -0.05 7.88
N ALA A 37 -0.74 0.60 6.75
CA ALA A 37 -1.90 1.45 6.55
C ALA A 37 -3.21 0.67 6.64
N LYS A 38 -3.26 -0.54 6.07
CA LYS A 38 -4.42 -1.44 6.16
C LYS A 38 -4.68 -1.88 7.60
N SER A 39 -3.64 -2.30 8.34
CA SER A 39 -3.78 -2.69 9.75
C SER A 39 -4.34 -1.52 10.57
N ARG A 40 -3.75 -0.33 10.42
CA ARG A 40 -4.22 0.88 11.11
C ARG A 40 -5.66 1.23 10.77
N TYR A 41 -6.07 1.05 9.51
CA TYR A 41 -7.45 1.27 9.08
C TYR A 41 -8.41 0.31 9.80
N ASP A 42 -8.06 -0.97 9.84
CA ASP A 42 -8.86 -2.01 10.50
C ASP A 42 -8.96 -1.75 12.01
N ASP A 43 -7.83 -1.45 12.66
CA ASP A 43 -7.77 -1.12 14.10
C ASP A 43 -8.61 0.11 14.44
N ALA A 44 -8.58 1.15 13.58
CA ALA A 44 -9.35 2.37 13.78
C ALA A 44 -10.86 2.10 13.68
N VAL A 45 -11.30 1.30 12.71
CA VAL A 45 -12.71 0.89 12.57
C VAL A 45 -13.16 0.10 13.80
N CYS A 46 -12.38 -0.91 14.21
CA CYS A 46 -12.72 -1.75 15.34
C CYS A 46 -12.75 -0.96 16.65
N THR A 47 -11.77 -0.07 16.87
CA THR A 47 -11.73 0.84 18.03
C THR A 47 -12.94 1.76 18.05
N ALA A 48 -13.25 2.42 16.93
CA ALA A 48 -14.41 3.31 16.84
C ALA A 48 -15.72 2.56 17.16
N ARG A 49 -15.86 1.32 16.66
CA ARG A 49 -17.05 0.51 16.95
C ARG A 49 -17.14 0.13 18.44
N LYS A 50 -16.04 -0.28 19.06
CA LYS A 50 -15.96 -0.59 20.51
C LYS A 50 -16.27 0.63 21.39
N LEU A 51 -15.94 1.84 20.92
CA LEU A 51 -16.30 3.10 21.57
C LEU A 51 -17.76 3.52 21.34
N GLY A 52 -18.57 2.68 20.66
CA GLY A 52 -20.01 2.89 20.51
C GLY A 52 -20.41 3.66 19.25
N LEU A 53 -19.48 4.02 18.36
CA LEU A 53 -19.88 4.66 17.09
C LEU A 53 -20.70 3.67 16.25
N SER A 54 -21.71 4.20 15.58
CA SER A 54 -22.53 3.41 14.65
C SER A 54 -21.79 3.18 13.33
N TRP A 55 -22.08 2.07 12.66
CA TRP A 55 -21.55 1.76 11.33
C TRP A 55 -21.78 2.88 10.31
N GLY A 56 -22.92 3.56 10.40
CA GLY A 56 -23.22 4.71 9.54
C GLY A 56 -22.28 5.90 9.78
N ARG A 57 -21.98 6.22 11.05
CA ARG A 57 -21.06 7.32 11.37
C ARG A 57 -19.64 7.01 10.94
N ILE A 58 -19.16 5.79 11.17
CA ILE A 58 -17.82 5.35 10.75
C ILE A 58 -17.73 5.40 9.21
N GLY A 59 -18.72 4.88 8.50
CA GLY A 59 -18.77 4.91 7.04
C GLY A 59 -18.76 6.32 6.47
N SER A 60 -19.53 7.24 7.06
CA SER A 60 -19.55 8.64 6.66
C SER A 60 -18.19 9.33 6.81
N VAL A 61 -17.42 9.02 7.86
CA VAL A 61 -16.08 9.61 8.06
C VAL A 61 -15.07 9.05 7.06
N LEU A 62 -15.17 7.75 6.74
CA LEU A 62 -14.24 7.06 5.85
C LEU A 62 -14.63 7.13 4.36
N GLY A 63 -15.79 7.70 4.04
CA GLY A 63 -16.30 7.76 2.66
C GLY A 63 -16.76 6.41 2.10
N VAL A 64 -17.16 5.47 2.96
CA VAL A 64 -17.62 4.12 2.57
C VAL A 64 -19.01 3.82 3.08
N SER A 65 -19.68 2.84 2.45
CA SER A 65 -21.04 2.44 2.87
C SER A 65 -21.02 1.71 4.22
N ARG A 66 -22.10 1.88 5.01
CA ARG A 66 -22.26 1.14 6.27
C ARG A 66 -22.33 -0.38 6.06
N GLN A 67 -22.89 -0.84 4.94
CA GLN A 67 -23.05 -2.25 4.62
C GLN A 67 -21.68 -2.91 4.38
N GLN A 68 -20.76 -2.19 3.72
CA GLN A 68 -19.39 -2.64 3.52
C GLN A 68 -18.66 -2.84 4.86
N LEU A 69 -18.76 -1.88 5.78
CA LEU A 69 -18.16 -2.00 7.11
C LEU A 69 -18.77 -3.15 7.91
N HIS A 70 -20.10 -3.21 8.00
CA HIS A 70 -20.79 -4.27 8.74
C HIS A 70 -20.44 -5.67 8.21
N ARG A 71 -20.44 -5.86 6.87
CA ARG A 71 -20.07 -7.14 6.26
C ARG A 71 -18.66 -7.56 6.64
N ARG A 72 -17.72 -6.62 6.64
CA ARG A 72 -16.31 -6.88 6.91
C ARG A 72 -16.02 -7.13 8.39
N TYR A 73 -16.58 -6.31 9.29
CA TYR A 73 -16.12 -6.25 10.68
C TYR A 73 -17.12 -6.77 11.71
N HIS A 74 -18.41 -7.04 11.41
CA HIS A 74 -19.37 -7.37 12.49
C HIS A 74 -18.92 -8.55 13.37
N ARG A 75 -18.26 -9.56 12.81
CA ARG A 75 -17.79 -10.73 13.58
C ARG A 75 -16.65 -10.43 14.56
N GLU A 76 -15.96 -9.31 14.40
CA GLU A 76 -14.80 -8.96 15.22
C GLU A 76 -15.17 -8.08 16.42
N VAL A 77 -16.32 -7.41 16.37
CA VAL A 77 -16.67 -6.33 17.31
C VAL A 77 -18.13 -6.32 17.79
N ASP A 78 -19.03 -7.04 17.13
CA ASP A 78 -20.41 -7.29 17.56
C ASP A 78 -20.57 -8.76 17.99
#